data_AF-A0A9X5X843-F1
#
_entry.id   AF-A0A9X5X843-F1
#
_cell.length_a   1.000
_cell.length_b   1.000
_cell.length_c   1.000
_cell.angle_alpha   90.00
_cell.angle_beta   90.00
_cell.angle_gamma   90.00
#
_symmetry.space_group_name_H-M   'P 1'
#
loop_
_entity.id
_entity.type
_entity.pdbx_description
1 polymer ?
#
loop_
_entity_poly.entity_id
_entity_poly.type
_entity_poly.pdbx_seq_one_letter_code
_entity_poly.pdbx_strand_id
1 'polypeptide(L)'
;MKLDEFVGALERGEPASSQWAELLSSDFNRRQWNLLRRLRADEVLRDMFPTISHGAVRLCVNAMDGRSRQVLVDEVNGELYEVMRVGVPGASWLEVPAGDLIAYLRAALNEE
;
A
#
# COMPACT_ATOMS: atom_id res chain seq x y z
N MET A 1 -12.51 14.86 -13.50
CA MET A 1 -11.50 14.19 -14.34
C MET A 1 -10.75 13.07 -13.63
N LYS A 2 -10.10 13.26 -12.45
CA LYS A 2 -9.50 12.13 -11.68
C LYS A 2 -10.54 11.15 -11.09
N LEU A 3 -11.66 11.67 -10.59
CA LEU A 3 -12.73 10.85 -10.02
C LEU A 3 -13.40 9.97 -11.08
N ASP A 4 -13.55 10.48 -12.30
CA ASP A 4 -14.19 9.76 -13.41
C ASP A 4 -13.31 8.58 -13.89
N GLU A 5 -11.98 8.75 -13.89
CA GLU A 5 -11.03 7.68 -14.20
C GLU A 5 -11.04 6.58 -13.12
N PHE A 6 -11.11 6.99 -11.84
CA PHE A 6 -11.23 6.08 -10.71
C PHE A 6 -12.56 5.29 -10.74
N VAL A 7 -13.68 5.97 -10.99
CA VAL A 7 -15.00 5.32 -11.13
C VAL A 7 -14.99 4.35 -12.32
N GLY A 8 -14.41 4.75 -13.46
CA GLY A 8 -14.25 3.84 -14.59
C GLY A 8 -13.35 2.63 -14.28
N ALA A 9 -12.30 2.80 -13.48
CA ALA A 9 -11.44 1.69 -13.06
C ALA A 9 -12.16 0.74 -12.08
N LEU A 10 -12.99 1.30 -11.20
CA LEU A 10 -13.86 0.54 -10.30
C LEU A 10 -14.88 -0.28 -11.10
N GLU A 11 -15.51 0.30 -12.12
CA GLU A 11 -16.44 -0.39 -13.03
C GLU A 11 -15.77 -1.50 -13.84
N ARG A 12 -14.47 -1.35 -14.16
CA ARG A 12 -13.66 -2.36 -14.85
C ARG A 12 -13.05 -3.43 -13.92
N GLY A 13 -13.22 -3.29 -12.61
CA GLY A 13 -12.64 -4.20 -11.62
C GLY A 13 -11.12 -4.06 -11.44
N GLU A 14 -10.52 -2.96 -11.90
CA GLU A 14 -9.08 -2.69 -11.79
C GLU A 14 -8.74 -1.39 -10.99
N PRO A 15 -9.45 -1.07 -9.89
CA PRO A 15 -9.22 0.20 -9.17
C PRO A 15 -7.81 0.31 -8.61
N ALA A 16 -7.17 -0.82 -8.27
CA ALA A 16 -5.80 -0.86 -7.78
C ALA A 16 -4.79 -0.37 -8.86
N SER A 17 -4.93 -0.85 -10.10
CA SER A 17 -3.98 -0.53 -11.19
C SER A 17 -3.93 0.96 -11.50
N SER A 18 -5.11 1.61 -11.63
CA SER A 18 -5.20 3.05 -11.83
C SER A 18 -4.63 3.83 -10.65
N GLN A 19 -4.88 3.38 -9.41
CA GLN A 19 -4.36 4.04 -8.23
C GLN A 19 -2.82 3.96 -8.14
N TRP A 20 -2.23 2.81 -8.47
CA TRP A 20 -0.78 2.66 -8.57
C TRP A 20 -0.17 3.61 -9.60
N ALA A 21 -0.78 3.73 -10.76
CA ALA A 21 -0.32 4.64 -11.82
C ALA A 21 -0.39 6.10 -11.37
N GLU A 22 -1.47 6.49 -10.70
CA GLU A 22 -1.60 7.84 -10.12
C GLU A 22 -0.49 8.13 -9.10
N LEU A 23 -0.28 7.23 -8.14
CA LEU A 23 0.71 7.46 -7.08
C LEU A 23 2.14 7.56 -7.62
N LEU A 24 2.47 6.77 -8.66
CA LEU A 24 3.79 6.74 -9.29
C LEU A 24 4.03 7.86 -10.31
N SER A 25 2.99 8.58 -10.73
CA SER A 25 3.10 9.71 -11.67
C SER A 25 3.15 11.08 -10.97
N SER A 26 2.73 11.14 -9.70
CA SER A 26 2.70 12.38 -8.93
C SER A 26 4.06 12.69 -8.28
N ASP A 27 4.65 13.84 -8.62
CA ASP A 27 5.86 14.36 -7.96
C ASP A 27 5.67 14.63 -6.46
N PHE A 28 4.42 14.83 -6.00
CA PHE A 28 4.11 14.97 -4.58
C PHE A 28 4.52 13.72 -3.79
N ASN A 29 4.42 12.54 -4.40
CA ASN A 29 4.77 11.25 -3.79
C ASN A 29 6.21 10.82 -4.08
N ARG A 30 7.05 11.72 -4.61
CA ARG A 30 8.39 11.36 -5.10
C ARG A 30 9.27 10.72 -4.03
N ARG A 31 9.08 11.09 -2.76
CA ARG A 31 9.79 10.47 -1.61
C ARG A 31 9.45 8.99 -1.46
N GLN A 32 8.22 8.58 -1.77
CA GLN A 32 7.73 7.22 -1.63
C GLN A 32 7.91 6.38 -2.89
N TRP A 33 8.44 6.93 -3.98
CA TRP A 33 8.51 6.21 -5.26
C TRP A 33 9.31 4.91 -5.21
N ASN A 34 10.38 4.84 -4.40
CA ASN A 34 11.16 3.61 -4.25
C ASN A 34 10.31 2.52 -3.59
N LEU A 35 9.71 2.83 -2.44
CA LEU A 35 8.76 1.95 -1.78
C LEU A 35 7.57 1.56 -2.69
N LEU A 36 6.90 2.52 -3.34
CA LEU A 36 5.77 2.25 -4.23
C LEU A 36 6.14 1.31 -5.38
N ARG A 37 7.31 1.52 -6.01
CA ARG A 37 7.80 0.62 -7.08
C ARG A 37 8.09 -0.77 -6.55
N ARG A 38 8.72 -0.87 -5.38
CA ARG A 38 9.01 -2.16 -4.72
C ARG A 38 7.73 -2.94 -4.42
N LEU A 39 6.73 -2.28 -3.84
CA LEU A 39 5.44 -2.89 -3.52
C LEU A 39 4.68 -3.32 -4.78
N ARG A 40 4.63 -2.45 -5.80
CA ARG A 40 3.95 -2.76 -7.08
C ARG A 40 4.62 -3.88 -7.88
N ALA A 41 5.91 -4.14 -7.69
CA ALA A 41 6.62 -5.22 -8.36
C ALA A 41 6.17 -6.61 -7.87
N ASP A 42 5.57 -6.68 -6.68
CA ASP A 42 5.04 -7.91 -6.12
C ASP A 42 3.65 -8.24 -6.66
N GLU A 43 3.43 -9.47 -7.13
CA GLU A 43 2.17 -9.90 -7.74
C GLU A 43 0.97 -9.87 -6.79
N VAL A 44 1.18 -10.10 -5.50
CA VAL A 44 0.08 -10.10 -4.51
C VAL A 44 -0.20 -8.67 -4.06
N LEU A 45 0.85 -7.90 -3.77
CA LEU A 45 0.68 -6.54 -3.26
C LEU A 45 0.19 -5.56 -4.33
N ARG A 46 0.51 -5.78 -5.62
CA ARG A 46 0.01 -4.92 -6.70
C ARG A 46 -1.52 -4.96 -6.86
N ASP A 47 -2.15 -6.05 -6.42
CA ASP A 47 -3.60 -6.20 -6.48
C ASP A 47 -4.30 -5.56 -5.26
N MET A 48 -3.51 -5.14 -4.25
CA MET A 48 -3.98 -4.35 -3.11
C MET A 48 -4.18 -2.89 -3.51
N PHE A 49 -5.05 -2.20 -2.78
CA PHE A 49 -5.36 -0.80 -3.00
C PHE A 49 -4.38 0.12 -2.25
N PRO A 50 -3.53 0.90 -2.95
CA PRO A 50 -2.55 1.77 -2.32
C PRO A 50 -3.10 3.18 -2.08
N THR A 51 -2.76 3.80 -0.95
CA THR A 51 -2.94 5.24 -0.73
C THR A 51 -1.75 5.81 0.05
N ILE A 52 -1.62 7.13 0.12
CA ILE A 52 -0.62 7.80 0.98
C ILE A 52 -1.34 8.45 2.16
N SER A 53 -0.89 8.17 3.37
CA SER A 53 -1.44 8.74 4.60
C SER A 53 -0.30 9.14 5.52
N HIS A 54 -0.24 10.43 5.86
CA HIS A 54 0.81 11.00 6.73
C HIS A 54 2.25 10.67 6.29
N GLY A 55 2.49 10.54 4.99
CA GLY A 55 3.81 10.23 4.43
C GLY A 55 4.10 8.73 4.24
N ALA A 56 3.33 7.86 4.89
CA ALA A 56 3.44 6.41 4.74
C ALA A 56 2.53 5.88 3.61
N VAL A 57 2.93 4.76 3.01
CA VAL A 57 2.12 4.00 2.05
C VAL A 57 1.16 3.12 2.81
N ARG A 58 -0.15 3.30 2.59
CA ARG A 58 -1.19 2.41 3.09
C ARG A 58 -1.56 1.40 2.00
N LEU A 59 -1.54 0.12 2.33
CA LEU A 59 -2.09 -0.94 1.49
C LEU A 59 -3.36 -1.49 2.16
N CYS A 60 -4.45 -1.61 1.39
CA CYS A 60 -5.71 -2.17 1.82
C CYS A 60 -6.16 -3.30 0.89
N VAL A 61 -6.70 -4.39 1.43
CA VAL A 61 -7.24 -5.49 0.62
C VAL A 61 -8.49 -5.05 -0.16
N ASN A 62 -9.39 -4.29 0.47
CA ASN A 62 -10.60 -3.77 -0.15
C ASN A 62 -10.83 -2.31 0.23
N ALA A 63 -10.72 -1.41 -0.75
CA ALA A 63 -10.91 0.03 -0.55
C ALA A 63 -12.33 0.42 -0.12
N MET A 64 -13.32 -0.41 -0.46
CA MET A 64 -14.74 -0.15 -0.18
C MET A 64 -15.17 -0.63 1.20
N ASP A 65 -14.33 -1.42 1.89
CA ASP A 65 -14.59 -1.91 3.23
C ASP A 65 -13.57 -1.31 4.22
N GLY A 66 -14.01 -0.37 5.05
CA GLY A 66 -13.18 0.25 6.07
C GLY A 66 -12.70 -0.70 7.18
N ARG A 67 -13.26 -1.91 7.26
CA ARG A 67 -12.80 -2.99 8.17
C ARG A 67 -11.88 -3.98 7.48
N SER A 68 -11.67 -3.84 6.18
CA SER A 68 -10.71 -4.64 5.44
C SER A 68 -9.34 -4.56 6.11
N ARG A 69 -8.58 -5.64 5.99
CA ARG A 69 -7.18 -5.66 6.40
C ARG A 69 -6.40 -4.60 5.66
N GLN A 70 -5.56 -3.92 6.41
CA GLN A 70 -4.72 -2.84 5.91
C GLN A 70 -3.46 -2.68 6.76
N VAL A 71 -2.40 -2.23 6.10
CA VAL A 71 -1.12 -1.94 6.71
C VAL A 71 -0.67 -0.56 6.29
N LEU A 72 0.06 0.11 7.17
CA LEU A 72 0.87 1.28 6.84
C LEU A 72 2.33 0.87 6.77
N VAL A 73 3.04 1.38 5.78
CA VAL A 73 4.44 1.09 5.51
C VAL A 73 5.17 2.41 5.30
N ASP A 74 6.22 2.65 6.07
CA ASP A 74 7.13 3.77 5.89
C ASP A 74 8.55 3.28 5.61
N GLU A 75 9.28 4.01 4.77
CA GLU A 75 10.68 3.71 4.45
C GLU A 75 11.58 4.54 5.37
N VAL A 76 12.21 3.89 6.36
CA VAL A 76 13.15 4.55 7.27
C VAL A 76 14.46 4.83 6.53
N ASN A 77 14.98 3.79 5.88
CA ASN A 77 16.09 3.84 4.95
C ASN A 77 15.92 2.66 3.97
N GLY A 78 16.59 2.65 2.81
CA GLY A 78 16.37 1.61 1.79
C GLY A 78 16.62 0.15 2.24
N GLU A 79 17.12 -0.05 3.47
CA GLU A 79 17.37 -1.35 4.10
C GLU A 79 16.39 -1.67 5.24
N LEU A 80 15.63 -0.68 5.74
CA LEU A 80 14.75 -0.80 6.89
C LEU A 80 13.43 -0.05 6.69
N TYR A 81 12.34 -0.74 7.00
CA TYR A 81 10.99 -0.23 6.88
C TYR A 81 10.29 -0.31 8.23
N GLU A 82 9.35 0.60 8.47
CA GLU A 82 8.42 0.49 9.58
C GLU A 82 7.06 0.08 9.05
N VAL A 83 6.45 -0.93 9.68
CA VAL A 83 5.14 -1.45 9.29
C VAL A 83 4.20 -1.45 10.49
N MET A 84 2.98 -0.96 10.30
CA MET A 84 1.93 -0.99 11.31
C MET A 84 0.66 -1.61 10.73
N ARG A 85 0.09 -2.59 11.43
CA ARG A 85 -1.23 -3.15 11.08
C ARG A 85 -2.32 -2.20 11.56
N VAL A 86 -3.15 -1.72 10.64
CA VAL A 86 -4.20 -0.76 10.98
C VAL A 86 -5.49 -1.50 11.39
N GLY A 87 -6.15 -1.01 12.44
CA GLY A 87 -7.39 -1.60 12.96
C GLY A 87 -7.18 -2.72 13.98
N VAL A 88 -5.92 -3.10 14.25
CA VAL A 88 -5.57 -4.03 15.33
C VAL A 88 -5.33 -3.24 16.63
N PRO A 89 -6.09 -3.48 17.71
CA PRO A 89 -5.89 -2.79 18.97
C PRO A 89 -4.47 -2.98 19.51
N GLY A 90 -3.80 -1.89 19.90
CA GLY A 90 -2.44 -1.93 20.44
C GLY A 90 -1.33 -2.15 19.41
N ALA A 91 -1.65 -2.16 18.10
CA ALA A 91 -0.62 -2.22 17.08
C ALA A 91 0.30 -0.99 17.15
N SER A 92 1.60 -1.24 17.15
CA SER A 92 2.65 -0.25 17.01
C SER A 92 3.36 -0.43 15.67
N TRP A 93 4.19 0.56 15.32
CA TRP A 93 5.16 0.40 14.25
C TRP A 93 6.15 -0.72 14.62
N LEU A 94 6.41 -1.59 13.65
CA LEU A 94 7.38 -2.66 13.73
C LEU A 94 8.44 -2.44 12.66
N GLU A 95 9.70 -2.47 13.07
CA GLU A 95 10.83 -2.46 12.16
C GLU A 95 10.95 -3.79 11.39
N VAL A 96 11.01 -3.71 10.07
CA VAL A 96 11.10 -4.85 9.16
C VAL A 96 12.26 -4.63 8.19
N PRO A 97 13.26 -5.52 8.15
CA PRO A 97 14.34 -5.45 7.17
C PRO A 97 13.82 -5.52 5.73
N ALA A 98 14.53 -4.88 4.80
CA ALA A 98 14.17 -4.86 3.39
C ALA A 98 13.99 -6.27 2.79
N GLY A 99 14.82 -7.23 3.20
CA GLY A 99 14.75 -8.62 2.75
C GLY A 99 13.43 -9.32 3.11
N ASP A 100 12.84 -8.93 4.24
CA ASP A 100 11.66 -9.59 4.81
C ASP A 100 10.36 -8.84 4.53
N LEU A 101 10.45 -7.57 4.08
CA LEU A 101 9.31 -6.68 3.90
C LEU A 101 8.15 -7.32 3.13
N ILE A 102 8.42 -7.87 1.95
CA ILE A 102 7.35 -8.40 1.08
C ILE A 102 6.67 -9.61 1.73
N ALA A 103 7.45 -10.53 2.30
CA ALA A 103 6.91 -11.71 2.98
C ALA A 103 6.05 -11.31 4.19
N TYR A 104 6.52 -10.34 4.98
CA TYR A 104 5.78 -9.81 6.12
C TYR A 104 4.46 -9.17 5.70
N LEU A 105 4.46 -8.33 4.66
CA LEU A 105 3.25 -7.65 4.17
C LEU A 105 2.23 -8.63 3.61
N ARG A 106 2.68 -9.63 2.84
CA ARG A 106 1.80 -10.70 2.33
C ARG A 106 1.13 -11.44 3.47
N ALA A 107 1.88 -11.82 4.51
CA ALA A 107 1.31 -12.48 5.69
C ALA A 107 0.28 -11.57 6.39
N ALA A 108 0.65 -10.31 6.66
CA ALA A 108 -0.23 -9.37 7.36
C ALA A 108 -1.54 -9.06 6.61
N LEU A 109 -1.54 -9.13 5.28
CA LEU A 109 -2.74 -8.85 4.46
C LEU A 109 -3.56 -10.11 4.14
N ASN A 110 -2.96 -11.30 4.21
CA ASN A 110 -3.62 -12.60 3.94
C ASN A 110 -4.10 -13.35 5.19
N GLU A 111 -3.71 -12.96 6.41
CA GLU A 111 -4.24 -13.56 7.64
C GLU A 111 -5.77 -13.40 7.71
N GLU A 112 -6.51 -14.51 7.85
CA GLU A 112 -7.98 -14.53 8.01
C GLU A 112 -8.42 -14.24 9.44
#